data_AF-A0A8A2VEZ7-F1
#
_entry.id   AF-A0A8A2VEZ7-F1
#
_cell.length_a   1.000
_cell.length_b   1.000
_cell.length_c   1.000
_cell.angle_alpha   90.00
_cell.angle_beta   90.00
_cell.angle_gamma   90.00
#
_symmetry.space_group_name_H-M   'P 1'
#
loop_
_entity.id
_entity.type
_entity.pdbx_description
1 polymer ?
#
loop_
_entity_poly.entity_id
_entity_poly.type
_entity_poly.pdbx_seq_one_letter_code
_entity_poly.pdbx_strand_id
1 'polypeptide(L)'
;MRPVEDRLRGHLVEGESIQSVTAGRLLEAGARGRAAIGLTERRFLCVDDTGDFVDVSYDYVSSIRRRRRTKIRVRSESGPNRLLHLVAGLVGALALVTGLVLSSSIPSFRAAAAVALAVVTVAVAVPTEIVRRRSSVSRSYDEIAVGVGGLALLGLVGTAFVASSVSIPLYVLATLGGLVLAGYAVRYRDEIEPRIEGLGLEREDEAVIAITTIDGTTVRVAVDADSTFGRDLGTWVHRRERDPAIAETPVVGTPSD
;
A
#
# COMPACT_ATOMS: atom_id res chain seq x y z
N MET A 1 -18.84 9.17 -11.93
CA MET A 1 -19.87 8.39 -11.23
C MET A 1 -20.85 7.72 -12.18
N ARG A 2 -21.38 8.40 -13.23
CA ARG A 2 -22.27 7.79 -14.24
C ARG A 2 -21.89 6.36 -14.72
N PRO A 3 -20.63 6.07 -15.12
CA PRO A 3 -20.28 4.72 -15.58
C PRO A 3 -20.37 3.63 -14.49
N VAL A 4 -20.28 4.01 -13.22
CA VAL A 4 -20.41 3.08 -12.08
C VAL A 4 -21.88 2.77 -11.83
N GLU A 5 -22.74 3.78 -11.94
CA GLU A 5 -24.18 3.64 -11.77
C GLU A 5 -24.82 2.85 -12.91
N ASP A 6 -24.39 3.09 -14.15
CA ASP A 6 -24.91 2.38 -15.34
C ASP A 6 -24.68 0.87 -15.25
N ARG A 7 -23.58 0.42 -14.65
CA ARG A 7 -23.29 -1.01 -14.41
C ARG A 7 -24.24 -1.65 -13.39
N LEU A 8 -24.59 -0.91 -12.34
CA LEU A 8 -25.50 -1.41 -11.31
C LEU A 8 -26.93 -1.49 -11.82
N ARG A 9 -27.36 -0.54 -12.66
CA ARG A 9 -28.73 -0.47 -13.20
C ARG A 9 -29.16 -1.73 -13.96
N GLY A 10 -28.23 -2.40 -14.65
CA GLY A 10 -28.53 -3.66 -15.36
C GLY A 10 -28.86 -4.85 -14.45
N HIS A 11 -28.60 -4.72 -13.14
CA HIS A 11 -28.78 -5.79 -12.16
C HIS A 11 -29.88 -5.48 -11.12
N LEU A 12 -30.56 -4.35 -11.27
CA LEU A 12 -31.67 -3.95 -10.39
C LEU A 12 -32.95 -4.70 -10.78
N VAL A 13 -33.73 -5.10 -9.76
CA VAL A 13 -35.08 -5.60 -9.97
C VAL A 13 -36.03 -4.43 -10.27
N GLU A 14 -37.14 -4.70 -10.95
CA GLU A 14 -38.17 -3.68 -11.20
C GLU A 14 -38.66 -3.04 -9.90
N GLY A 15 -38.65 -1.70 -9.86
CA GLY A 15 -38.99 -0.92 -8.66
C GLY A 15 -37.87 -0.79 -7.63
N GLU A 16 -36.73 -1.45 -7.81
CA GLU A 16 -35.56 -1.30 -6.93
C GLU A 16 -34.78 -0.04 -7.28
N SER A 17 -34.57 0.83 -6.28
CA SER A 17 -33.81 2.07 -6.44
C SER A 17 -32.44 1.97 -5.77
N ILE A 18 -31.43 2.59 -6.39
CA ILE A 18 -30.10 2.72 -5.80
C ILE A 18 -30.11 3.91 -4.84
N GLN A 19 -29.76 3.64 -3.59
CA GLN A 19 -29.73 4.62 -2.51
C GLN A 19 -28.34 5.24 -2.33
N SER A 20 -27.28 4.46 -2.55
CA SER A 20 -25.90 4.94 -2.47
C SER A 20 -25.01 4.16 -3.44
N VAL A 21 -24.11 4.86 -4.12
CA VAL A 21 -23.13 4.26 -5.04
C VAL A 21 -21.73 4.71 -4.65
N THR A 22 -20.81 3.75 -4.62
CA THR A 22 -19.39 4.03 -4.49
C THR A 22 -18.58 3.14 -5.43
N ALA A 23 -17.41 3.62 -5.83
CA ALA A 23 -16.44 2.79 -6.52
C ALA A 23 -15.52 2.15 -5.47
N GLY A 24 -15.20 0.87 -5.65
CA GLY A 24 -14.31 0.18 -4.75
C GLY A 24 -13.66 -1.02 -5.41
N ARG A 25 -13.23 -1.96 -4.57
CA ARG A 25 -12.59 -3.21 -4.99
C ARG A 25 -13.14 -4.37 -4.20
N LEU A 26 -13.48 -5.43 -4.90
CA LEU A 26 -13.81 -6.70 -4.28
C LEU A 26 -12.50 -7.44 -3.95
N LEU A 27 -12.34 -7.83 -2.68
CA LEU A 27 -11.13 -8.49 -2.18
C LEU A 27 -11.26 -10.01 -2.13
N GLU A 28 -12.49 -10.54 -2.08
CA GLU A 28 -12.82 -11.96 -1.88
C GLU A 28 -13.97 -12.44 -2.77
N ALA A 29 -14.01 -13.77 -2.98
CA ALA A 29 -14.99 -14.54 -3.75
C ALA A 29 -15.01 -14.27 -5.27
N GLY A 30 -14.44 -15.19 -6.06
CA GLY A 30 -14.60 -15.29 -7.53
C GLY A 30 -13.95 -14.18 -8.37
N ALA A 31 -14.24 -12.93 -8.02
CA ALA A 31 -13.83 -11.73 -8.72
C ALA A 31 -12.92 -10.87 -7.85
N ARG A 32 -11.66 -10.72 -8.26
CA ARG A 32 -10.71 -9.77 -7.68
C ARG A 32 -10.55 -8.62 -8.65
N GLY A 33 -10.97 -7.42 -8.27
CA GLY A 33 -10.95 -6.33 -9.24
C GLY A 33 -11.48 -5.01 -8.70
N ARG A 34 -11.59 -4.04 -9.60
CA ARG A 34 -12.42 -2.86 -9.35
C ARG A 34 -13.88 -3.28 -9.48
N ALA A 35 -14.72 -2.71 -8.64
CA ALA A 35 -16.13 -3.01 -8.62
C ALA A 35 -16.94 -1.73 -8.37
N ALA A 36 -18.10 -1.67 -9.01
CA ALA A 36 -19.18 -0.77 -8.66
C ALA A 36 -19.91 -1.35 -7.46
N ILE A 37 -20.02 -0.58 -6.38
CA ILE A 37 -20.65 -1.03 -5.14
C ILE A 37 -21.86 -0.14 -4.88
N GLY A 38 -23.03 -0.75 -4.76
CA GLY A 38 -24.31 -0.09 -4.56
C GLY A 38 -25.03 -0.58 -3.31
N LEU A 39 -25.74 0.31 -2.64
CA LEU A 39 -26.77 -0.02 -1.66
C LEU A 39 -28.12 0.24 -2.29
N THR A 40 -29.02 -0.73 -2.19
CA THR A 40 -30.43 -0.56 -2.54
C THR A 40 -31.26 -0.58 -1.27
N GLU A 41 -32.58 -0.46 -1.41
CA GLU A 41 -33.52 -0.60 -0.30
C GLU A 41 -33.56 -2.02 0.28
N ARG A 42 -33.08 -3.03 -0.49
CA ARG A 42 -33.24 -4.46 -0.16
C ARG A 42 -31.92 -5.18 0.06
N ARG A 43 -30.86 -4.76 -0.63
CA ARG A 43 -29.60 -5.50 -0.68
C ARG A 43 -28.39 -4.61 -0.92
N PHE A 44 -27.25 -5.14 -0.52
CA PHE A 44 -25.94 -4.71 -0.96
C PHE A 44 -25.62 -5.40 -2.30
N LEU A 45 -25.17 -4.64 -3.29
CA LEU A 45 -24.83 -5.13 -4.62
C LEU A 45 -23.41 -4.69 -4.99
N CYS A 46 -22.61 -5.60 -5.51
CA CYS A 46 -21.25 -5.33 -5.96
C CYS A 46 -21.06 -5.96 -7.34
N VAL A 47 -20.79 -5.16 -8.37
CA VAL A 47 -20.61 -5.61 -9.75
C VAL A 47 -19.18 -5.29 -10.18
N ASP A 48 -18.43 -6.29 -10.61
CA ASP A 48 -17.04 -6.12 -11.03
C ASP A 48 -16.92 -5.53 -12.46
N ASP A 49 -15.70 -5.47 -12.99
CA ASP A 49 -15.45 -5.03 -14.37
C ASP A 49 -15.82 -6.09 -15.44
N THR A 50 -15.94 -7.37 -15.06
CA THR A 50 -16.26 -8.49 -15.97
C THR A 50 -17.75 -8.73 -16.12
N GLY A 51 -18.56 -8.18 -15.22
CA GLY A 51 -20.01 -8.40 -15.13
C GLY A 51 -20.39 -9.41 -14.06
N ASP A 52 -19.42 -10.05 -13.39
CA ASP A 52 -19.68 -10.86 -12.21
C ASP A 52 -20.19 -9.96 -11.09
N PHE A 53 -21.21 -10.44 -10.37
CA PHE A 53 -21.79 -9.68 -9.28
C PHE A 53 -21.95 -10.52 -8.02
N VAL A 54 -21.89 -9.82 -6.90
CA VAL A 54 -22.19 -10.33 -5.57
C VAL A 54 -23.37 -9.54 -5.05
N ASP A 55 -24.45 -10.24 -4.76
CA ASP A 55 -25.61 -9.67 -4.08
C ASP A 55 -25.70 -10.23 -2.66
N VAL A 56 -26.04 -9.37 -1.71
CA VAL A 56 -26.21 -9.75 -0.30
C VAL A 56 -27.44 -9.03 0.22
N SER A 57 -28.54 -9.77 0.39
CA SER A 57 -29.73 -9.24 1.07
C SER A 57 -29.39 -8.87 2.51
N TYR A 58 -29.96 -7.75 2.98
CA TYR A 58 -29.74 -7.29 4.36
C TYR A 58 -30.21 -8.30 5.40
N ASP A 59 -31.22 -9.12 5.07
CA ASP A 59 -31.77 -10.14 5.95
C ASP A 59 -30.76 -11.29 6.19
N TYR A 60 -29.74 -11.42 5.33
CA TYR A 60 -28.67 -12.41 5.46
C TYR A 60 -27.40 -11.84 6.09
N VAL A 61 -27.35 -10.55 6.45
CA VAL A 61 -26.16 -9.94 7.04
C VAL A 61 -26.10 -10.22 8.53
N SER A 62 -25.10 -10.99 8.97
CA SER A 62 -24.88 -11.30 10.39
C SER A 62 -23.99 -10.26 11.08
N SER A 63 -23.00 -9.71 10.38
CA SER A 63 -22.17 -8.62 10.94
C SER A 63 -21.49 -7.77 9.87
N ILE A 64 -21.27 -6.51 10.20
CA ILE A 64 -20.51 -5.55 9.38
C ILE A 64 -19.32 -5.05 10.20
N ARG A 65 -18.11 -5.20 9.67
CA ARG A 65 -16.88 -4.65 10.29
C ARG A 65 -16.18 -3.71 9.32
N ARG A 66 -15.87 -2.50 9.79
CA ARG A 66 -15.05 -1.52 9.05
C ARG A 66 -13.66 -1.43 9.65
N ARG A 67 -12.62 -1.56 8.82
CA ARG A 67 -11.23 -1.35 9.21
C ARG A 67 -10.56 -0.38 8.25
N ARG A 68 -9.99 0.71 8.77
CA ARG A 68 -9.14 1.61 7.98
C ARG A 68 -7.80 0.92 7.69
N ARG A 69 -7.36 1.01 6.43
CA ARG A 69 -6.08 0.48 5.96
C ARG A 69 -5.44 1.53 5.07
N THR A 70 -4.27 2.00 5.46
CA THR A 70 -3.42 2.78 4.54
C THR A 70 -2.77 1.81 3.55
N LYS A 71 -2.91 2.09 2.27
CA LYS A 71 -2.21 1.39 1.20
C LYS A 71 -1.32 2.39 0.46
N ILE A 72 -0.03 2.08 0.37
CA ILE A 72 0.86 2.83 -0.50
C ILE A 72 0.71 2.22 -1.89
N ARG A 73 0.11 2.96 -2.82
CA ARG A 73 0.14 2.60 -4.23
C ARG A 73 1.27 3.34 -4.89
N VAL A 74 2.17 2.59 -5.51
CA VAL A 74 3.06 3.16 -6.51
C VAL A 74 2.21 3.42 -7.74
N ARG A 75 1.74 4.64 -7.91
CA ARG A 75 1.20 5.15 -9.16
C ARG A 75 2.38 5.20 -10.12
N SER A 76 2.55 4.12 -10.86
CA SER A 76 3.35 4.12 -12.09
C SER A 76 2.57 4.94 -13.12
N GLU A 77 2.49 6.25 -12.90
CA GLU A 77 2.13 7.16 -13.96
C GLU A 77 3.15 6.95 -15.07
N SER A 78 2.64 6.83 -16.30
CA SER A 78 3.30 6.54 -17.57
C SER A 78 4.48 7.49 -17.84
N GLY A 79 5.53 7.36 -17.05
CA GLY A 79 6.71 8.18 -17.02
C GLY A 79 7.92 7.27 -16.84
N PRO A 80 9.03 7.54 -17.54
CA PRO A 80 10.13 6.60 -17.67
C PRO A 80 10.80 6.39 -16.31
N ASN A 81 10.42 5.33 -15.60
CA ASN A 81 11.17 4.58 -14.59
C ASN A 81 12.29 5.33 -13.82
N ARG A 82 12.08 6.58 -13.41
CA ARG A 82 13.17 7.41 -12.85
C ARG A 82 13.70 6.83 -11.56
N LEU A 83 12.83 6.22 -10.75
CA LEU A 83 13.21 5.53 -9.53
C LEU A 83 14.01 4.26 -9.84
N LEU A 84 13.60 3.49 -10.85
CA LEU A 84 14.34 2.31 -11.30
C LEU A 84 15.70 2.71 -11.89
N HIS A 85 15.79 3.83 -12.62
CA HIS A 85 17.04 4.39 -13.11
C HIS A 85 17.93 4.95 -12.00
N LEU A 86 17.35 5.54 -10.94
CA LEU A 86 18.10 5.99 -9.77
C LEU A 86 18.63 4.81 -8.96
N VAL A 87 17.81 3.80 -8.70
CA VAL A 87 18.22 2.59 -7.98
C VAL A 87 19.22 1.80 -8.81
N ALA A 88 18.97 1.59 -10.11
CA ALA A 88 19.92 0.94 -11.00
C ALA A 88 21.22 1.75 -11.16
N GLY A 89 21.13 3.08 -11.20
CA GLY A 89 22.29 3.97 -11.23
C GLY A 89 23.12 3.89 -9.95
N LEU A 90 22.46 3.85 -8.79
CA LEU A 90 23.12 3.69 -7.49
C LEU A 90 23.78 2.30 -7.37
N VAL A 91 23.06 1.24 -7.74
CA VAL A 91 23.60 -0.14 -7.77
C VAL A 91 24.76 -0.26 -8.75
N GLY A 92 24.63 0.34 -9.95
CA GLY A 92 25.69 0.37 -10.95
C GLY A 92 26.92 1.14 -10.47
N ALA A 93 26.74 2.30 -9.82
CA ALA A 93 27.83 3.06 -9.23
C ALA A 93 28.52 2.27 -8.11
N LEU A 94 27.76 1.58 -7.26
CA LEU A 94 28.30 0.73 -6.19
C LEU A 94 29.10 -0.45 -6.73
N ALA A 95 28.59 -1.13 -7.75
CA ALA A 95 29.26 -2.23 -8.41
C ALA A 95 30.55 -1.77 -9.11
N LEU A 96 30.50 -0.60 -9.75
CA LEU A 96 31.66 -0.01 -10.45
C LEU A 96 32.75 0.39 -9.46
N VAL A 97 32.39 1.05 -8.33
CA VAL A 97 33.34 1.35 -7.25
C VAL A 97 33.94 0.06 -6.70
N THR A 98 33.12 -0.96 -6.45
CA THR A 98 33.59 -2.25 -5.91
C THR A 98 34.56 -2.96 -6.88
N GLY A 99 34.23 -3.00 -8.17
CA GLY A 99 35.10 -3.59 -9.20
C GLY A 99 36.42 -2.84 -9.38
N LEU A 100 36.39 -1.50 -9.30
CA LEU A 100 37.59 -0.67 -9.39
C LEU A 100 38.53 -0.90 -8.19
N VAL A 101 37.96 -1.14 -7.02
CA VAL A 101 38.71 -1.41 -5.79
C VAL A 101 39.36 -2.78 -5.84
N LEU A 102 38.61 -3.80 -6.26
CA LEU A 102 39.11 -5.17 -6.38
C LEU A 102 40.21 -5.32 -7.45
N SER A 103 40.17 -4.51 -8.52
CA SER A 103 41.17 -4.55 -9.61
C SER A 103 42.42 -3.71 -9.32
N SER A 104 42.38 -2.81 -8.33
CA SER A 104 43.53 -1.96 -7.99
C SER A 104 44.56 -2.67 -7.10
N SER A 105 45.81 -2.72 -7.56
CA SER A 105 46.96 -3.25 -6.78
C SER A 105 47.63 -2.19 -5.90
N ILE A 106 47.07 -0.97 -5.87
CA ILE A 106 47.67 0.18 -5.19
C ILE A 106 47.07 0.28 -3.78
N PRO A 107 47.88 0.17 -2.71
CA PRO A 107 47.39 0.13 -1.33
C PRO A 107 46.63 1.40 -0.92
N SER A 108 46.97 2.55 -1.50
CA SER A 108 46.30 3.84 -1.28
C SER A 108 44.84 3.85 -1.77
N PHE A 109 44.51 3.03 -2.78
CA PHE A 109 43.17 2.99 -3.38
C PHE A 109 42.17 2.21 -2.50
N ARG A 110 42.67 1.21 -1.74
CA ARG A 110 41.87 0.45 -0.76
C ARG A 110 41.37 1.32 0.40
N ALA A 111 42.13 2.35 0.76
CA ALA A 111 41.74 3.30 1.80
C ALA A 111 40.57 4.21 1.34
N ALA A 112 40.61 4.67 0.09
CA ALA A 112 39.51 5.45 -0.50
C ALA A 112 38.23 4.59 -0.70
N ALA A 113 38.40 3.32 -1.06
CA ALA A 113 37.32 2.34 -1.16
C ALA A 113 36.55 2.14 0.14
N ALA A 114 37.27 1.97 1.25
CA ALA A 114 36.68 1.74 2.56
C ALA A 114 35.85 2.94 3.02
N VAL A 115 36.30 4.16 2.71
CA VAL A 115 35.53 5.39 2.99
C VAL A 115 34.28 5.46 2.13
N ALA A 116 34.37 5.17 0.82
CA ALA A 116 33.21 5.15 -0.05
C ALA A 116 32.17 4.12 0.40
N LEU A 117 32.61 2.92 0.80
CA LEU A 117 31.71 1.89 1.32
C LEU A 117 31.05 2.32 2.64
N ALA A 118 31.81 2.90 3.58
CA ALA A 118 31.28 3.38 4.85
C ALA A 118 30.22 4.48 4.70
N VAL A 119 30.42 5.41 3.75
CA VAL A 119 29.43 6.45 3.43
C VAL A 119 28.15 5.81 2.89
N VAL A 120 28.25 4.79 2.03
CA VAL A 120 27.10 4.03 1.55
C VAL A 120 26.38 3.31 2.69
N THR A 121 27.12 2.69 3.62
CA THR A 121 26.51 1.98 4.76
C THR A 121 25.71 2.94 5.64
N VAL A 122 26.23 4.13 5.93
CA VAL A 122 25.51 5.14 6.73
C VAL A 122 24.31 5.70 5.97
N ALA A 123 24.43 5.95 4.67
CA ALA A 123 23.33 6.40 3.82
C ALA A 123 22.16 5.40 3.76
N VAL A 124 22.43 4.10 3.97
CA VAL A 124 21.41 3.03 4.03
C VAL A 124 20.86 2.79 5.45
N ALA A 125 21.71 2.95 6.49
CA ALA A 125 21.34 2.72 7.89
C ALA A 125 20.40 3.81 8.47
N VAL A 126 20.54 5.05 8.02
CA VAL A 126 19.73 6.18 8.53
C VAL A 126 18.26 6.09 8.09
N PRO A 127 17.94 5.84 6.80
CA PRO A 127 16.56 5.63 6.38
C PRO A 127 15.89 4.45 7.08
N THR A 128 16.62 3.37 7.35
CA THR A 128 16.07 2.18 8.03
C THR A 128 15.70 2.45 9.48
N GLU A 129 16.53 3.18 10.22
CA GLU A 129 16.22 3.58 11.60
C GLU A 129 15.02 4.55 11.66
N ILE A 130 14.88 5.44 10.67
CA ILE A 130 13.72 6.35 10.55
C ILE A 130 12.42 5.58 10.27
N VAL A 131 12.48 4.54 9.43
CA VAL A 131 11.34 3.64 9.18
C VAL A 131 10.97 2.87 10.44
N ARG A 132 11.97 2.40 11.19
CA ARG A 132 11.77 1.63 12.43
C ARG A 132 11.11 2.45 13.56
N ARG A 133 11.37 3.76 13.64
CA ARG A 133 10.75 4.65 14.65
C ARG A 133 9.31 5.06 14.32
N ARG A 134 8.81 4.84 13.09
CA ARG A 134 7.37 5.00 12.77
C ARG A 134 6.60 3.75 13.18
N SER A 135 6.25 3.65 14.45
CA SER A 135 5.60 2.50 15.11
C SER A 135 4.13 2.23 14.72
N SER A 136 3.66 2.69 13.56
CA SER A 136 2.31 2.35 13.04
C SER A 136 2.32 1.70 11.66
N VAL A 137 3.50 1.39 11.12
CA VAL A 137 3.59 0.81 9.78
C VAL A 137 3.27 -0.69 9.84
N SER A 138 2.23 -1.06 9.09
CA SER A 138 1.72 -2.42 8.88
C SER A 138 2.83 -3.46 8.65
N ARG A 139 2.68 -4.66 9.24
CA ARG A 139 3.60 -5.83 9.22
C ARG A 139 4.30 -6.15 7.90
N SER A 140 3.79 -5.70 6.74
CA SER A 140 4.44 -5.89 5.44
C SER A 140 5.71 -5.06 5.22
N TYR A 141 5.96 -4.02 6.03
CA TYR A 141 7.21 -3.25 5.95
C TYR A 141 8.33 -3.79 6.85
N ASP A 142 8.02 -4.73 7.76
CA ASP A 142 9.04 -5.36 8.61
C ASP A 142 10.01 -6.18 7.76
N GLU A 143 9.55 -6.90 6.74
CA GLU A 143 10.43 -7.74 5.90
C GLU A 143 11.42 -6.90 5.08
N ILE A 144 10.99 -5.75 4.56
CA ILE A 144 11.84 -4.84 3.79
C ILE A 144 12.82 -4.11 4.73
N ALA A 145 12.36 -3.67 5.90
CA ALA A 145 13.23 -3.02 6.89
C ALA A 145 14.30 -3.99 7.43
N VAL A 146 13.94 -5.26 7.68
CA VAL A 146 14.87 -6.32 8.09
C VAL A 146 15.86 -6.64 6.98
N GLY A 147 15.42 -6.70 5.73
CA GLY A 147 16.31 -6.91 4.58
C GLY A 147 17.34 -5.79 4.40
N VAL A 148 16.92 -4.53 4.50
CA VAL A 148 17.82 -3.37 4.35
C VAL A 148 18.75 -3.24 5.56
N GLY A 149 18.27 -3.51 6.78
CA GLY A 149 19.11 -3.56 7.98
C GLY A 149 20.17 -4.66 7.94
N GLY A 150 19.80 -5.85 7.43
CA GLY A 150 20.72 -6.96 7.22
C GLY A 150 21.82 -6.64 6.20
N LEU A 151 21.47 -5.97 5.09
CA LEU A 151 22.42 -5.49 4.08
C LEU A 151 23.38 -4.43 4.62
N ALA A 152 22.89 -3.49 5.45
CA ALA A 152 23.74 -2.50 6.11
C ALA A 152 24.72 -3.15 7.10
N LEU A 153 24.27 -4.14 7.89
CA LEU A 153 25.13 -4.92 8.78
C LEU A 153 26.18 -5.72 8.01
N LEU A 154 25.79 -6.38 6.91
CA LEU A 154 26.73 -7.10 6.03
C LEU A 154 27.78 -6.16 5.42
N GLY A 155 27.36 -4.97 4.99
CA GLY A 155 28.27 -3.93 4.50
C GLY A 155 29.25 -3.46 5.59
N LEU A 156 28.79 -3.31 6.83
CA LEU A 156 29.61 -2.89 7.97
C LEU A 156 30.60 -3.97 8.43
N VAL A 157 30.17 -5.24 8.45
CA VAL A 157 31.05 -6.38 8.76
C VAL A 157 32.08 -6.56 7.65
N GLY A 158 31.66 -6.41 6.38
CA GLY A 158 32.55 -6.44 5.22
C GLY A 158 33.61 -5.34 5.27
N THR A 159 33.24 -4.09 5.60
CA THR A 159 34.24 -3.02 5.78
C THR A 159 35.17 -3.29 6.94
N ALA A 160 34.68 -3.77 8.09
CA ALA A 160 35.52 -4.06 9.25
C ALA A 160 36.60 -5.12 8.96
N PHE A 161 36.27 -6.17 8.19
CA PHE A 161 37.23 -7.19 7.79
C PHE A 161 38.30 -6.68 6.81
N VAL A 162 37.91 -5.77 5.90
CA VAL A 162 38.84 -5.16 4.93
C VAL A 162 39.66 -4.02 5.56
N ALA A 163 39.16 -3.41 6.63
CA ALA A 163 39.73 -2.24 7.29
C ALA A 163 40.80 -2.54 8.35
N SER A 164 41.22 -3.79 8.54
CA SER A 164 42.32 -4.14 9.46
C SER A 164 43.65 -3.44 9.13
N SER A 165 43.76 -2.79 7.95
CA SER A 165 44.89 -1.94 7.55
C SER A 165 44.54 -0.47 7.25
N VAL A 166 43.34 0.01 7.59
CA VAL A 166 42.88 1.37 7.25
C VAL A 166 43.17 2.33 8.40
N SER A 167 43.64 3.54 8.08
CA SER A 167 43.98 4.54 9.10
C SER A 167 42.71 4.99 9.85
N ILE A 168 42.77 4.93 11.18
CA ILE A 168 41.78 5.47 12.13
C ILE A 168 41.17 6.82 11.66
N PRO A 169 41.95 7.82 11.18
CA PRO A 169 41.37 9.09 10.75
C PRO A 169 40.40 9.00 9.56
N LEU A 170 40.60 8.09 8.59
CA LEU A 170 39.66 7.93 7.47
C LEU A 170 38.33 7.35 7.92
N TYR A 171 38.35 6.42 8.88
CA TYR A 171 37.14 5.86 9.48
C TYR A 171 36.33 6.94 10.22
N VAL A 172 37.01 7.79 11.00
CA VAL A 172 36.38 8.92 11.70
C VAL A 172 35.74 9.90 10.71
N LEU A 173 36.44 10.24 9.62
CA LEU A 173 35.94 11.16 8.59
C LEU A 173 34.71 10.59 7.86
N ALA A 174 34.73 9.30 7.50
CA ALA A 174 33.58 8.63 6.88
C ALA A 174 32.37 8.59 7.82
N THR A 175 32.61 8.30 9.10
CA THR A 175 31.55 8.27 10.12
C THR A 175 30.93 9.65 10.32
N LEU A 176 31.76 10.69 10.45
CA LEU A 176 31.30 12.07 10.57
C LEU A 176 30.56 12.54 9.31
N GLY A 177 31.09 12.22 8.12
CA GLY A 177 30.45 12.53 6.85
C GLY A 177 29.06 11.89 6.72
N GLY A 178 28.95 10.60 7.08
CA GLY A 178 27.67 9.90 7.13
C GLY A 178 26.69 10.53 8.13
N LEU A 179 27.16 10.94 9.31
CA LEU A 179 26.34 11.55 10.36
C LEU A 179 25.85 12.96 9.97
N VAL A 180 26.67 13.73 9.26
CA VAL A 180 26.27 15.02 8.66
C VAL A 180 25.23 14.81 7.57
N LEU A 181 25.41 13.84 6.68
CA LEU A 181 24.44 13.50 5.63
C LEU A 181 23.10 13.05 6.23
N ALA A 182 23.16 12.23 7.29
CA ALA A 182 22.01 11.80 8.06
C ALA A 182 21.26 13.00 8.66
N GLY A 183 21.98 13.89 9.34
CA GLY A 183 21.44 15.12 9.92
C GLY A 183 20.85 16.04 8.86
N TYR A 184 21.49 16.16 7.71
CA TYR A 184 20.98 16.92 6.57
C TYR A 184 19.67 16.33 6.05
N ALA A 185 19.61 15.02 5.82
CA ALA A 185 18.39 14.35 5.36
C ALA A 185 17.23 14.50 6.36
N VAL A 186 17.50 14.45 7.67
CA VAL A 186 16.50 14.69 8.71
C VAL A 186 16.06 16.14 8.74
N ARG A 187 16.99 17.09 8.61
CA ARG A 187 16.71 18.53 8.71
C ARG A 187 15.96 19.07 7.49
N TYR A 188 16.24 18.53 6.31
CA TYR A 188 15.60 18.93 5.05
C TYR A 188 14.45 18.01 4.66
N ARG A 189 13.98 17.16 5.57
CA ARG A 189 12.89 16.22 5.31
C ARG A 189 11.65 16.93 4.75
N ASP A 190 11.25 18.04 5.36
CA ASP A 190 10.05 18.77 4.97
C ASP A 190 10.18 19.48 3.60
N GLU A 191 11.42 19.70 3.12
CA GLU A 191 11.70 20.24 1.78
C GLU A 191 11.89 19.12 0.72
N ILE A 192 12.28 17.92 1.15
CA ILE A 192 12.49 16.75 0.29
C ILE A 192 11.17 15.99 0.08
N GLU A 193 10.29 15.96 1.08
CA GLU A 193 8.97 15.29 1.02
C GLU A 193 8.11 15.78 -0.18
N PRO A 194 8.02 17.09 -0.50
CA PRO A 194 7.33 17.57 -1.71
C PRO A 194 8.01 17.15 -3.04
N ARG A 195 9.34 16.91 -3.05
CA ARG A 195 10.03 16.39 -4.25
C ARG A 195 9.83 14.88 -4.43
N ILE A 196 9.64 14.16 -3.32
CA ILE A 196 9.33 12.72 -3.29
C ILE A 196 7.87 12.47 -3.64
N GLU A 197 6.95 13.42 -3.44
CA GLU A 197 5.56 13.33 -3.95
C GLU A 197 5.52 13.16 -5.49
N GLY A 198 6.56 13.63 -6.21
CA GLY A 198 6.75 13.35 -7.64
C GLY A 198 7.20 11.92 -7.98
N LEU A 199 7.47 11.06 -6.99
CA LEU A 199 7.83 9.65 -7.20
C LEU A 199 6.60 8.74 -7.35
N GLY A 200 5.39 9.32 -7.40
CA GLY A 200 4.15 8.57 -7.63
C GLY A 200 3.78 7.63 -6.49
N LEU A 201 4.34 7.82 -5.29
CA LEU A 201 3.94 7.08 -4.09
C LEU A 201 2.69 7.74 -3.52
N GLU A 202 1.52 7.38 -4.06
CA GLU A 202 0.26 7.90 -3.57
C GLU A 202 -0.18 7.06 -2.36
N ARG A 203 -0.33 7.73 -1.22
CA ARG A 203 -0.92 7.13 -0.03
C ARG A 203 -2.43 7.13 -0.22
N GLU A 204 -2.97 5.97 -0.57
CA GLU A 204 -4.41 5.77 -0.71
C GLU A 204 -4.92 5.17 0.61
N ASP A 205 -5.67 5.94 1.38
CA ASP A 205 -6.35 5.42 2.55
C ASP A 205 -7.63 4.71 2.09
N GLU A 206 -7.72 3.41 2.33
CA GLU A 206 -8.87 2.56 1.99
C GLU A 206 -9.61 2.14 3.30
N ALA A 207 -10.94 2.12 3.29
CA ALA A 207 -11.74 1.45 4.29
C ALA A 207 -12.14 0.06 3.78
N VAL A 208 -11.65 -0.98 4.45
CA VAL A 208 -12.08 -2.36 4.20
C VAL A 208 -13.33 -2.64 5.01
N ILE A 209 -14.42 -2.97 4.32
CA ILE A 209 -15.69 -3.38 4.89
C ILE A 209 -15.81 -4.89 4.70
N ALA A 210 -15.94 -5.62 5.79
CA ALA A 210 -16.22 -7.04 5.80
C ALA A 210 -17.67 -7.25 6.21
N ILE A 211 -18.45 -7.84 5.31
CA ILE A 211 -19.86 -8.21 5.52
C ILE A 211 -19.87 -9.72 5.69
N THR A 212 -20.24 -10.20 6.87
CA THR A 212 -20.39 -11.64 7.12
C THR A 212 -21.86 -11.99 6.96
N THR A 213 -22.17 -13.04 6.21
CA THR A 213 -23.54 -13.53 6.06
C THR A 213 -23.88 -14.55 7.16
N ILE A 214 -25.16 -14.93 7.27
CA ILE A 214 -25.62 -15.97 8.21
C ILE A 214 -24.96 -17.33 7.91
N ASP A 215 -24.64 -17.60 6.64
CA ASP A 215 -23.99 -18.84 6.20
C ASP A 215 -22.48 -18.89 6.53
N GLY A 216 -21.94 -17.84 7.17
CA GLY A 216 -20.52 -17.72 7.49
C GLY A 216 -19.65 -17.20 6.34
N THR A 217 -20.22 -16.97 5.16
CA THR A 217 -19.51 -16.37 4.02
C THR A 217 -19.17 -14.92 4.34
N THR A 218 -17.92 -14.50 4.10
CA THR A 218 -17.50 -13.11 4.28
C THR A 218 -17.24 -12.46 2.93
N VAL A 219 -17.94 -11.37 2.64
CA VAL A 219 -17.69 -10.50 1.48
C VAL A 219 -16.85 -9.32 1.95
N ARG A 220 -15.66 -9.16 1.36
CA ARG A 220 -14.75 -8.05 1.69
C ARG A 220 -14.65 -7.09 0.53
N VAL A 221 -15.02 -5.83 0.78
CA VAL A 221 -14.86 -4.73 -0.17
C VAL A 221 -13.95 -3.66 0.41
N ALA A 222 -13.05 -3.14 -0.43
CA ALA A 222 -12.28 -1.94 -0.14
C ALA A 222 -12.93 -0.75 -0.83
N VAL A 223 -13.29 0.26 -0.06
CA VAL A 223 -13.80 1.54 -0.54
C VAL A 223 -12.86 2.66 -0.09
N ASP A 224 -13.03 3.86 -0.63
CA ASP A 224 -12.31 5.04 -0.16
C ASP A 224 -12.51 5.24 1.36
N ALA A 225 -11.44 5.57 2.10
CA ALA A 225 -11.51 5.73 3.55
C ALA A 225 -12.45 6.84 4.02
N ASP A 226 -12.64 7.88 3.21
CA ASP A 226 -13.53 9.02 3.49
C ASP A 226 -14.96 8.78 3.01
N SER A 227 -15.20 7.67 2.32
CA SER A 227 -16.55 7.25 1.95
C SER A 227 -17.45 7.04 3.18
N THR A 228 -18.66 7.57 3.11
CA THR A 228 -19.74 7.32 4.09
C THR A 228 -20.35 5.93 3.94
N PHE A 229 -20.01 5.20 2.88
CA PHE A 229 -20.65 3.95 2.48
C PHE A 229 -20.77 2.92 3.63
N GLY A 230 -19.72 2.75 4.44
CA GLY A 230 -19.78 1.82 5.58
C GLY A 230 -20.76 2.24 6.68
N ARG A 231 -20.99 3.55 6.85
CA ARG A 231 -21.98 4.10 7.78
C ARG A 231 -23.39 3.96 7.22
N ASP A 232 -23.56 4.20 5.92
CA ASP A 232 -24.84 4.09 5.23
C ASP A 232 -25.32 2.64 5.23
N LEU A 233 -24.43 1.69 4.91
CA LEU A 233 -24.69 0.25 4.97
C LEU A 233 -25.14 -0.19 6.37
N GLY A 234 -24.43 0.25 7.43
CA GLY A 234 -24.82 -0.05 8.80
C GLY A 234 -26.20 0.52 9.17
N THR A 235 -26.51 1.72 8.67
CA THR A 235 -27.82 2.36 8.90
C THR A 235 -28.96 1.60 8.22
N TRP A 236 -28.73 1.11 7.00
CA TRP A 236 -29.72 0.31 6.26
C TRP A 236 -29.99 -1.05 6.92
N VAL A 237 -28.94 -1.76 7.33
CA VAL A 237 -29.09 -3.04 8.04
C VAL A 237 -29.87 -2.87 9.35
N HIS A 238 -29.55 -1.84 10.15
CA HIS A 238 -30.28 -1.56 11.38
C HIS A 238 -31.72 -1.08 11.16
N ARG A 239 -31.98 -0.30 10.10
CA ARG A 239 -33.33 0.14 9.75
C ARG A 239 -34.20 -1.05 9.40
N ARG A 240 -33.66 -2.00 8.62
CA ARG A 240 -34.36 -3.21 8.21
C ARG A 240 -34.73 -4.12 9.38
N GLU A 241 -33.81 -4.30 10.32
CA GLU A 241 -34.05 -5.09 11.54
C GLU A 241 -35.18 -4.49 12.41
N ARG A 242 -35.37 -3.16 12.38
CA ARG A 242 -36.44 -2.48 13.13
C ARG A 242 -37.80 -2.46 12.43
N ASP A 243 -37.82 -2.50 11.10
CA ASP A 243 -39.06 -2.37 10.32
C ASP A 243 -39.20 -3.52 9.30
N PRO A 244 -39.57 -4.72 9.78
CA PRO A 244 -39.76 -5.88 8.92
C PRO A 244 -40.96 -5.74 7.98
N ALA A 245 -41.89 -4.80 8.22
CA ALA A 245 -43.06 -4.61 7.36
C ALA A 245 -42.71 -4.11 5.95
N ILE A 246 -41.53 -3.51 5.77
CA ILE A 246 -40.99 -3.13 4.45
C ILE A 246 -40.50 -4.37 3.66
N ALA A 247 -40.49 -5.57 4.27
CA ALA A 247 -39.98 -6.79 3.63
C ALA A 247 -40.98 -7.53 2.76
N GLU A 248 -42.26 -7.40 3.07
CA GLU A 248 -43.31 -8.29 2.58
C GLU A 248 -44.12 -7.70 1.42
N THR A 249 -43.47 -7.00 0.48
CA THR A 249 -44.07 -6.84 -0.85
C THR A 249 -43.55 -7.99 -1.73
N PRO A 250 -44.23 -9.17 -1.76
CA PRO A 250 -43.90 -10.23 -2.69
C PRO A 250 -44.16 -9.72 -4.10
N VAL A 251 -43.09 -9.49 -4.85
CA VAL A 251 -43.17 -9.34 -6.30
C VAL A 251 -43.36 -10.74 -6.85
N VAL A 252 -44.62 -11.12 -7.09
CA VAL A 252 -44.97 -12.31 -7.85
C VAL A 252 -44.53 -12.06 -9.29
N GLY A 253 -43.27 -12.37 -9.59
CA GLY A 253 -42.78 -12.48 -10.96
C GLY A 253 -43.26 -13.81 -11.52
N THR A 254 -44.29 -13.78 -12.37
CA THR A 254 -44.62 -14.91 -13.25
C THR A 254 -43.42 -15.23 -14.12
N PRO A 255 -43.03 -16.51 -14.28
CA PRO A 255 -42.00 -16.89 -15.23
C PRO A 255 -42.51 -16.55 -16.63
N SER A 256 -41.76 -15.70 -17.34
CA SER A 256 -41.89 -15.52 -18.79
C SER A 256 -41.09 -16.62 -19.48
N ASP A 257 -41.79 -17.49 -20.20
CA ASP A 257 -41.24 -18.46 -21.16
C ASP A 257 -40.41 -17.79 -22.27
#